data_AF-A0A4R4A6B8-F1
#
_entry.id   AF-A0A4R4A6B8-F1
#
_cell.length_a   1.000
_cell.length_b   1.000
_cell.length_c   1.000
_cell.angle_alpha   90.00
_cell.angle_beta   90.00
_cell.angle_gamma   90.00
#
_symmetry.space_group_name_H-M   'P 1'
#
loop_
_entity.id
_entity.type
_entity.pdbx_description
1 polymer ?
#
loop_
_entity_poly.entity_id
_entity_poly.type
_entity_poly.pdbx_seq_one_letter_code
_entity_poly.pdbx_strand_id
1 'polypeptide(L)'
;MSDPIRSSRTGHLRALPLLPLLWGAGGARAQSPATLSAEAGELFDQGFFLTLGFSFMVGLALGFALKFAFKVALVVGGVILIALVGLQSIGVVEINWAGLEGHYDTWSAWTSAHAQALFDLVAANLSGTAAFLAGLAAGLKL
;
A
#
# COMPACT_ATOMS: atom_id res chain seq x y z
N MET A 1 18.68 -70.27 -23.10
CA MET A 1 18.88 -69.20 -24.08
C MET A 1 19.16 -67.94 -23.25
N SER A 2 20.33 -67.77 -22.64
CA SER A 2 21.70 -67.78 -23.22
C SER A 2 21.74 -66.72 -24.34
N ASP A 3 22.45 -65.59 -24.29
CA ASP A 3 23.64 -65.24 -23.52
C ASP A 3 23.77 -63.71 -23.30
N PRO A 4 24.65 -63.29 -22.38
CA PRO A 4 24.96 -61.92 -21.95
C PRO A 4 26.22 -61.36 -22.67
N ILE A 5 26.32 -60.03 -22.84
CA ILE A 5 27.60 -59.37 -23.18
C ILE A 5 27.80 -58.11 -22.31
N ARG A 6 28.59 -58.34 -21.26
CA ARG A 6 29.80 -57.59 -20.84
C ARG A 6 29.99 -56.17 -21.41
N SER A 7 29.98 -55.19 -20.52
CA SER A 7 30.92 -54.06 -20.56
C SER A 7 31.49 -53.82 -19.17
N SER A 8 32.61 -54.48 -18.90
CA SER A 8 33.53 -54.19 -17.81
C SER A 8 34.12 -52.79 -17.99
N ARG A 9 33.81 -51.85 -17.09
CA ARG A 9 34.61 -50.63 -16.92
C ARG A 9 35.27 -50.65 -15.56
N THR A 10 36.50 -51.14 -15.62
CA THR A 10 37.67 -50.93 -14.76
C THR A 10 37.59 -49.76 -13.79
N GLY A 11 37.95 -50.04 -12.55
CA GLY A 11 38.16 -49.04 -11.51
C GLY A 11 39.31 -48.11 -11.82
N HIS A 12 39.15 -46.85 -11.44
CA HIS A 12 40.25 -45.96 -11.11
C HIS A 12 39.87 -45.22 -9.82
N LEU A 13 40.50 -45.65 -8.74
CA LEU A 13 40.57 -44.91 -7.50
C LEU A 13 41.45 -43.67 -7.70
N ARG A 14 41.08 -42.60 -6.97
CA ARG A 14 41.87 -41.40 -6.62
C ARG A 14 41.95 -40.27 -7.66
N ALA A 15 41.16 -39.24 -7.39
CA ALA A 15 41.67 -37.91 -7.07
C ALA A 15 40.61 -37.15 -6.26
N LEU A 16 40.89 -36.92 -4.97
CA LEU A 16 40.16 -35.95 -4.17
C LEU A 16 40.26 -34.58 -4.87
N PRO A 17 39.15 -33.90 -5.22
CA PRO A 17 39.24 -32.48 -5.55
C PRO A 17 39.65 -31.76 -4.26
N LEU A 18 40.90 -31.32 -4.22
CA LEU A 18 41.38 -30.37 -3.22
C LEU A 18 40.40 -29.20 -3.22
N LEU A 19 39.65 -29.04 -2.13
CA LEU A 19 38.93 -27.81 -1.85
C LEU A 19 39.94 -26.65 -2.00
N PRO A 20 39.73 -25.70 -2.92
CA PRO A 20 40.23 -24.38 -2.65
C PRO A 20 39.38 -23.88 -1.48
N LEU A 21 40.01 -23.80 -0.30
CA LEU A 21 39.70 -22.82 0.73
C LEU A 21 39.80 -21.42 0.10
N LEU A 22 38.87 -21.09 -0.80
CA LEU A 22 38.65 -19.75 -1.32
C LEU A 22 37.78 -19.04 -0.29
N TRP A 23 38.44 -18.78 0.84
CA TRP A 23 38.34 -17.55 1.62
C TRP A 23 37.44 -16.51 0.94
N GLY A 24 36.34 -16.16 1.61
CA GLY A 24 35.35 -15.22 1.14
C GLY A 24 35.97 -13.90 0.69
N ALA A 25 36.23 -13.79 -0.61
CA ALA A 25 36.33 -12.54 -1.33
C ALA A 25 34.95 -12.22 -1.90
N GLY A 26 33.95 -12.12 -1.00
CA GLY A 26 32.75 -11.34 -1.27
C GLY A 26 33.21 -9.91 -1.43
N GLY A 27 33.46 -9.49 -2.67
CA GLY A 27 34.02 -8.20 -3.00
C GLY A 27 33.14 -7.07 -2.48
N ALA A 28 33.51 -6.52 -1.32
CA ALA A 28 33.30 -5.12 -1.03
C ALA A 28 34.18 -4.31 -1.99
N ARG A 29 33.79 -4.28 -3.27
CA ARG A 29 34.33 -3.30 -4.22
C ARG A 29 33.94 -1.96 -3.64
N ALA A 30 34.93 -1.14 -3.25
CA ALA A 30 34.69 0.27 -2.99
C ALA A 30 34.01 0.83 -4.24
N GLN A 31 32.70 1.05 -4.16
CA GLN A 31 31.93 1.61 -5.26
C GLN A 31 32.53 2.98 -5.55
N SER A 32 33.09 3.15 -6.74
CA SER A 32 33.71 4.42 -7.11
C SER A 32 32.62 5.50 -7.11
N PRO A 33 32.93 6.74 -6.72
CA PRO A 33 31.92 7.82 -6.68
C PRO A 33 31.20 8.01 -8.02
N ALA A 34 31.86 7.70 -9.15
CA ALA A 34 31.26 7.68 -10.47
C ALA A 34 30.14 6.62 -10.63
N THR A 35 30.30 5.40 -10.10
CA THR A 35 29.28 4.34 -10.21
C THR A 35 28.07 4.63 -9.33
N LEU A 36 28.28 5.20 -8.15
CA LEU A 36 27.19 5.68 -7.27
C LEU A 36 26.35 6.76 -7.95
N SER A 37 27.01 7.71 -8.64
CA SER A 37 26.30 8.79 -9.33
C SER A 37 25.49 8.29 -10.55
N ALA A 38 26.00 7.28 -11.25
CA ALA A 38 25.32 6.68 -12.40
C ALA A 38 24.08 5.88 -11.95
N GLU A 39 24.20 5.09 -10.88
CA GLU A 39 23.11 4.33 -10.29
C GLU A 39 22.02 5.26 -9.72
N ALA A 40 22.42 6.37 -9.07
CA ALA A 40 21.48 7.40 -8.64
C ALA A 40 20.75 8.05 -9.83
N GLY A 41 21.45 8.30 -10.95
CA GLY A 41 20.84 8.81 -12.18
C GLY A 41 19.77 7.87 -12.75
N GLU A 42 19.99 6.56 -12.71
CA GLU A 42 18.97 5.56 -13.09
C GLU A 42 17.80 5.51 -12.09
N LEU A 43 18.05 5.66 -10.79
CA LEU A 43 16.99 5.67 -9.77
C LEU A 43 16.06 6.89 -9.90
N PHE A 44 16.59 8.04 -10.33
CA PHE A 44 15.84 9.27 -10.56
C PHE A 44 15.57 9.52 -12.05
N ASP A 45 15.22 8.47 -12.78
CA ASP A 45 14.80 8.59 -14.16
C ASP A 45 13.36 9.16 -14.28
N GLN A 46 12.98 9.58 -15.49
CA GLN A 46 11.67 10.14 -15.81
C GLN A 46 10.50 9.26 -15.33
N GLY A 47 10.62 7.93 -15.42
CA GLY A 47 9.58 6.99 -14.97
C GLY A 47 9.30 7.06 -13.46
N PHE A 48 10.33 7.31 -12.65
CA PHE A 48 10.19 7.48 -11.20
C PHE A 48 9.36 8.73 -10.88
N PHE A 49 9.67 9.87 -11.49
CA PHE A 49 8.94 11.12 -11.26
C PHE A 49 7.50 11.07 -11.76
N LEU A 50 7.24 10.40 -12.90
CA LEU A 50 5.87 10.19 -13.39
C LEU A 50 5.05 9.36 -12.41
N THR A 51 5.64 8.29 -11.86
CA THR A 51 5.01 7.43 -10.86
C THR A 51 4.69 8.17 -9.57
N LEU A 52 5.65 8.95 -9.04
CA LEU A 52 5.44 9.77 -7.86
C LEU A 52 4.39 10.85 -8.09
N GLY A 53 4.49 11.59 -9.19
CA GLY A 53 3.56 12.66 -9.54
C GLY A 53 2.13 12.16 -9.74
N PHE A 54 1.97 11.03 -10.43
CA PHE A 54 0.66 10.40 -10.61
C PHE A 54 0.07 9.93 -9.27
N SER A 55 0.87 9.21 -8.46
CA SER A 55 0.43 8.75 -7.14
C SER A 55 0.01 9.92 -6.25
N PHE A 56 0.81 10.99 -6.24
CA PHE A 56 0.51 12.23 -5.52
C PHE A 56 -0.78 12.89 -6.01
N MET A 57 -1.00 13.02 -7.33
CA MET A 57 -2.22 13.61 -7.89
C MET A 57 -3.47 12.79 -7.54
N VAL A 58 -3.41 11.46 -7.61
CA VAL A 58 -4.52 10.58 -7.21
C VAL A 58 -4.81 10.77 -5.72
N GLY A 59 -3.77 10.79 -4.89
CA GLY A 59 -3.90 11.08 -3.46
C GLY A 59 -4.55 12.43 -3.20
N LEU A 60 -4.07 13.48 -3.86
CA LEU A 60 -4.60 14.84 -3.72
C LEU A 60 -6.07 14.94 -4.11
N ALA A 61 -6.46 14.33 -5.23
CA ALA A 61 -7.85 14.29 -5.67
C ALA A 61 -8.74 13.56 -4.65
N LEU A 62 -8.30 12.40 -4.14
CA LEU A 62 -9.04 11.66 -3.13
C LEU A 62 -9.17 12.44 -1.82
N GLY A 63 -8.09 13.10 -1.38
CA GLY A 63 -8.07 13.89 -0.15
C GLY A 63 -9.01 15.09 -0.21
N PHE A 64 -9.02 15.78 -1.34
CA PHE A 64 -9.94 16.89 -1.59
C PHE A 64 -11.41 16.42 -1.64
N ALA A 65 -11.68 15.31 -2.33
CA ALA A 65 -13.01 14.71 -2.36
C ALA A 65 -13.48 14.31 -0.96
N LEU A 66 -12.59 13.74 -0.14
CA LEU A 66 -12.89 13.36 1.24
C LEU A 66 -13.20 14.58 2.10
N LYS A 67 -12.44 15.67 1.98
CA LYS A 67 -12.73 16.95 2.66
C LYS A 67 -14.13 17.45 2.33
N PHE A 68 -14.47 17.46 1.03
CA PHE A 68 -15.78 17.93 0.57
C PHE A 68 -16.91 17.04 1.12
N ALA A 69 -16.76 15.72 1.00
CA ALA A 69 -17.73 14.76 1.53
C ALA A 69 -17.94 14.94 3.04
N PHE A 70 -16.86 15.09 3.83
CA PHE A 70 -16.95 15.34 5.27
C PHE A 70 -17.66 16.65 5.60
N LYS A 71 -17.36 17.74 4.88
CA LYS A 71 -18.03 19.03 5.10
C LYS A 71 -19.52 18.92 4.82
N VAL A 72 -19.91 18.28 3.72
CA VAL A 72 -21.32 18.07 3.38
C VAL A 72 -22.00 17.20 4.42
N ALA A 73 -21.39 16.08 4.82
CA ALA A 73 -21.93 15.18 5.84
C ALA A 73 -22.14 15.89 7.19
N LEU A 74 -21.18 16.71 7.63
CA LEU A 74 -21.29 17.47 8.87
C LEU A 74 -22.38 18.54 8.80
N VAL A 75 -22.47 19.29 7.69
CA VAL A 75 -23.50 20.32 7.54
C VAL A 75 -24.89 19.70 7.47
N VAL A 76 -25.09 18.72 6.57
CA VAL A 76 -26.39 18.08 6.38
C VAL A 76 -26.79 17.28 7.62
N GLY A 77 -25.89 16.44 8.14
CA GLY A 77 -26.14 15.66 9.35
C GLY A 77 -26.37 16.54 10.57
N GLY A 78 -25.59 17.61 10.74
CA GLY A 78 -25.77 18.58 11.82
C GLY A 78 -27.12 19.30 11.74
N VAL A 79 -27.54 19.75 10.56
CA VAL A 79 -28.85 20.38 10.36
C VAL A 79 -29.99 19.41 10.68
N ILE A 80 -29.89 18.15 10.23
CA ILE A 80 -30.89 17.12 10.54
C ILE A 80 -30.97 16.88 12.04
N LEU A 81 -29.83 16.73 12.73
CA LEU A 81 -29.80 16.51 14.18
C LEU A 81 -30.40 17.68 14.94
N ILE A 82 -30.05 18.91 14.59
CA ILE A 82 -30.63 20.12 15.21
C ILE A 82 -32.14 20.16 14.98
N ALA A 83 -32.60 19.86 13.76
CA ALA A 83 -34.03 19.85 13.45
C ALA A 83 -34.78 18.79 14.27
N LEU A 84 -34.25 17.56 14.37
CA LEU A 84 -34.86 16.48 15.14
C LEU A 84 -34.91 16.81 16.64
N VAL A 85 -33.80 17.30 17.21
CA VAL A 85 -33.75 17.68 18.63
C VAL A 85 -34.67 18.87 18.92
N GLY A 86 -34.73 19.85 18.01
CA GLY A 86 -35.67 20.97 18.10
C GLY A 86 -37.12 20.49 18.08
N LEU A 87 -37.45 19.55 17.19
CA LEU A 87 -38.79 18.98 17.08
C LEU A 87 -39.15 18.13 18.31
N GLN A 88 -38.18 17.44 18.91
CA GLN A 88 -38.33 16.75 20.18
C GLN A 88 -38.57 17.71 21.35
N SER A 89 -37.89 18.87 21.36
CA SER A 89 -38.04 19.86 22.44
C SER A 89 -39.45 20.45 22.56
N ILE A 90 -40.20 20.48 21.45
CA ILE A 90 -41.61 20.92 21.41
C ILE A 90 -42.60 19.75 21.48
N GLY A 91 -42.11 18.52 21.72
CA GLY A 91 -42.94 17.33 21.92
C GLY A 91 -43.56 16.74 20.65
N VAL A 92 -43.07 17.11 19.45
CA VAL A 92 -43.64 16.63 18.18
C VAL A 92 -43.09 15.27 17.77
N VAL A 93 -41.84 14.95 18.13
CA VAL A 93 -41.18 13.65 17.83
C VAL A 93 -40.46 13.13 19.08
N GLU A 94 -40.39 11.80 19.23
CA GLU A 94 -39.53 11.13 20.20
C GLU A 94 -38.34 10.48 19.48
N ILE A 95 -37.11 10.82 19.88
CA ILE A 95 -35.90 10.27 19.28
C ILE A 95 -35.53 8.95 19.99
N ASN A 96 -35.51 7.85 19.24
CA ASN A 96 -34.98 6.57 19.73
C ASN A 96 -33.44 6.56 19.64
N TRP A 97 -32.79 6.97 20.73
CA TRP A 97 -31.34 7.02 20.83
C TRP A 97 -30.66 5.64 20.70
N ALA A 98 -31.26 4.59 21.26
CA ALA A 98 -30.71 3.23 21.16
C ALA A 98 -30.76 2.70 19.72
N GLY A 99 -31.82 3.02 18.98
CA GLY A 99 -31.90 2.70 17.55
C GLY A 99 -30.85 3.47 16.74
N LEU A 100 -30.61 4.75 17.07
CA LEU A 100 -29.61 5.57 16.40
C LEU A 100 -28.18 5.06 16.63
N GLU A 101 -27.85 4.64 17.85
CA GLU A 101 -26.57 4.01 18.19
C GLU A 101 -26.33 2.75 17.34
N GLY A 102 -27.32 1.85 17.24
CA GLY A 102 -27.19 0.65 16.41
C GLY A 102 -26.98 0.95 14.92
N HIS A 103 -27.62 1.99 14.38
CA HIS A 103 -27.38 2.44 13.01
C HIS A 103 -25.97 3.01 12.83
N TYR A 104 -25.50 3.81 13.79
CA TYR A 104 -24.15 4.36 13.79
C TYR A 104 -23.09 3.25 13.87
N ASP A 105 -23.25 2.27 14.75
CA ASP A 105 -22.34 1.14 14.89
C ASP A 105 -22.25 0.31 13.61
N THR A 106 -23.40 0.03 12.98
CA THR A 106 -23.45 -0.69 11.71
C THR A 106 -22.73 0.08 10.60
N TRP A 107 -22.97 1.38 10.49
CA TRP A 107 -22.35 2.23 9.48
C TRP A 107 -20.84 2.38 9.71
N SER A 108 -20.40 2.55 10.96
CA SER A 108 -18.98 2.67 11.31
C SER A 108 -18.21 1.37 11.05
N ALA A 109 -18.82 0.22 11.36
CA ALA A 109 -18.26 -1.09 11.05
C ALA A 109 -18.14 -1.31 9.54
N TRP A 110 -19.19 -1.01 8.76
CA TRP A 110 -19.17 -1.11 7.30
C TRP A 110 -18.08 -0.20 6.71
N THR A 111 -18.00 1.05 7.15
CA THR A 111 -17.02 2.02 6.65
C THR A 111 -15.60 1.57 6.93
N SER A 112 -15.34 1.07 8.15
CA SER A 112 -14.01 0.58 8.55
C SER A 112 -13.58 -0.63 7.71
N ALA A 113 -14.50 -1.55 7.44
CA ALA A 113 -14.23 -2.72 6.60
C ALA A 113 -13.88 -2.36 5.14
N HIS A 114 -14.49 -1.31 4.60
CA HIS A 114 -14.26 -0.89 3.20
C HIS A 114 -13.09 0.09 3.05
N ALA A 115 -12.74 0.85 4.10
CA ALA A 115 -11.60 1.75 4.09
C ALA A 115 -10.29 1.00 3.81
N GLN A 116 -10.09 -0.16 4.43
CA GLN A 116 -8.92 -1.00 4.21
C GLN A 116 -8.84 -1.48 2.76
N ALA A 117 -9.95 -1.98 2.20
CA ALA A 117 -10.00 -2.44 0.81
C ALA A 117 -9.63 -1.34 -0.20
N LEU A 118 -9.96 -0.07 0.11
CA LEU A 118 -9.60 1.08 -0.71
C LEU A 118 -8.09 1.34 -0.67
N PHE A 119 -7.46 1.24 0.51
CA PHE A 119 -6.01 1.33 0.62
C PHE A 119 -5.29 0.16 -0.03
N ASP A 120 -5.84 -1.05 0.07
CA ASP A 120 -5.29 -2.23 -0.59
C ASP A 120 -5.35 -2.08 -2.12
N LEU A 121 -6.45 -1.53 -2.67
CA LEU A 121 -6.57 -1.22 -4.09
C LEU A 121 -5.51 -0.18 -4.52
N VAL A 122 -5.35 0.89 -3.75
CA VAL A 122 -4.34 1.93 -4.00
C VAL A 122 -2.95 1.31 -3.98
N ALA A 123 -2.61 0.53 -2.94
CA ALA A 123 -1.31 -0.11 -2.80
C ALA A 123 -1.02 -1.13 -3.91
N ALA A 124 -2.04 -1.85 -4.39
CA ALA A 124 -1.92 -2.80 -5.48
C ALA A 124 -1.72 -2.13 -6.86
N ASN A 125 -2.21 -0.89 -7.03
CA ASN A 125 -2.19 -0.19 -8.32
C ASN A 125 -1.17 0.96 -8.40
N LEU A 126 -0.63 1.41 -7.27
CA LEU A 126 0.30 2.53 -7.19
C LEU A 126 1.58 2.07 -6.49
N SER A 127 2.71 2.15 -7.20
CA SER A 127 4.03 1.90 -6.63
C SER A 127 4.55 3.05 -5.75
N GLY A 128 3.87 4.20 -5.75
CA GLY A 128 4.23 5.40 -5.00
C GLY A 128 3.34 5.69 -3.77
N THR A 129 3.14 4.73 -2.86
CA THR A 129 2.25 4.88 -1.69
C THR A 129 2.57 6.10 -0.83
N ALA A 130 3.85 6.40 -0.60
CA ALA A 130 4.25 7.58 0.18
C ALA A 130 3.85 8.90 -0.50
N ALA A 131 4.02 8.99 -1.82
CA ALA A 131 3.58 10.15 -2.59
C ALA A 131 2.06 10.27 -2.61
N PHE A 132 1.34 9.16 -2.74
CA PHE A 132 -0.11 9.12 -2.58
C PHE A 132 -0.56 9.66 -1.22
N LEU A 133 0.02 9.18 -0.12
CA LEU A 133 -0.34 9.67 1.23
C LEU A 133 0.01 11.15 1.42
N ALA A 134 1.13 11.61 0.88
CA ALA A 134 1.49 13.03 0.88
C ALA A 134 0.45 13.86 0.09
N GLY A 135 0.03 13.37 -1.08
CA GLY A 135 -1.05 13.94 -1.87
C GLY A 135 -2.36 13.98 -1.11
N LEU A 136 -2.78 12.87 -0.51
CA LEU A 136 -3.98 12.74 0.30
C LEU A 136 -4.02 13.76 1.44
N ALA A 137 -2.93 13.85 2.21
CA ALA A 137 -2.81 14.81 3.29
C ALA A 137 -2.85 16.26 2.80
N ALA A 138 -2.22 16.55 1.65
CA ALA A 138 -2.29 17.87 1.02
C ALA A 138 -3.70 18.19 0.54
N GLY A 139 -4.36 17.26 -0.15
CA GLY A 139 -5.74 17.37 -0.64
C GLY A 139 -6.75 17.62 0.47
N LEU A 140 -6.55 17.01 1.65
CA LEU A 140 -7.41 17.24 2.81
C LEU A 140 -7.27 18.66 3.39
N LYS A 141 -6.12 19.31 3.18
CA LYS A 141 -5.88 20.70 3.60
C LYS A 141 -6.43 21.70 2.60
N LEU A 142 -6.33 21.43 1.30
CA LEU A 142 -6.86 22.27 0.19
C LEU A 142 -8.36 22.48 0.30
#